data_AF-A0A0G1LVL7-F1
#
_entry.id   AF-A0A0G1LVL7-F1
#
_cell.length_a   1.000
_cell.length_b   1.000
_cell.length_c   1.000
_cell.angle_alpha   90.00
_cell.angle_beta   90.00
_cell.angle_gamma   90.00
#
_symmetry.space_group_name_H-M   'P 1'
#
loop_
_entity.id
_entity.type
_entity.pdbx_description
1 polymer ?
#
loop_
_entity_poly.entity_id
_entity_poly.type
_entity_poly.pdbx_seq_one_letter_code
_entity_poly.pdbx_strand_id
1 'polypeptide(L)'
;MEFASEMLARAGRAKYVLTEVPINYRKRKGVSKLLPMGDAWRHLRFLLLFSPGLFFTLPGIFLFMIGAVGFMLTAPAPFYIGKAEFDVHTLSVAGMTILLGVQLLSLSLFARVYAKYSLKLTKNDFLDFVIDRFQLEQGLRAGAILSIMGIGVLGWVTIRWMLAGFPNLSEIRPVIVGTVFILLGAEVFFGSFFLSFLRGEGK
;
A
#
# COMPACT_ATOMS: atom_id res chain seq x y z
N MET A 1 -13.75 3.75 -26.00
CA MET A 1 -14.56 3.36 -24.82
C MET A 1 -14.39 4.31 -23.65
N GLU A 2 -13.21 4.93 -23.46
CA GLU A 2 -12.98 5.82 -22.31
C GLU A 2 -13.88 7.07 -22.28
N PHE A 3 -14.26 7.61 -23.44
CA PHE A 3 -15.03 8.87 -23.51
C PHE A 3 -16.38 8.82 -22.76
N ALA A 4 -17.11 7.70 -22.82
CA ALA A 4 -18.40 7.60 -22.13
C ALA A 4 -18.22 7.65 -20.60
N SER A 5 -17.23 6.92 -20.09
CA SER A 5 -16.89 6.88 -18.68
C SER A 5 -16.29 8.20 -18.20
N GLU A 6 -15.50 8.87 -19.05
CA GLU A 6 -14.95 10.18 -18.80
C GLU A 6 -16.02 11.26 -18.74
N MET A 7 -16.95 11.26 -19.70
CA MET A 7 -18.09 12.17 -19.72
C MET A 7 -18.91 12.02 -18.43
N LEU A 8 -19.27 10.79 -18.06
CA LEU A 8 -20.00 10.52 -16.82
C LEU A 8 -19.24 10.96 -15.57
N ALA A 9 -17.95 10.64 -15.49
CA ALA A 9 -17.11 11.03 -14.35
C ALA A 9 -16.97 12.55 -14.23
N ARG A 10 -16.78 13.26 -15.34
CA ARG A 10 -16.72 14.73 -15.37
C ARG A 10 -18.07 15.35 -15.05
N ALA A 11 -19.17 14.82 -15.60
CA ALA A 11 -20.51 15.33 -15.36
C ALA A 11 -20.95 15.15 -13.89
N GLY A 12 -20.69 13.98 -13.31
CA GLY A 12 -20.93 13.73 -11.89
C GLY A 12 -20.10 14.65 -10.98
N ARG A 13 -18.84 14.94 -11.33
CA ARG A 13 -17.99 15.90 -10.59
C ARG A 13 -18.47 17.34 -10.72
N ALA A 14 -18.94 17.74 -11.90
CA ALA A 14 -19.56 19.03 -12.14
C ALA A 14 -20.95 19.15 -11.49
N LYS A 15 -21.43 18.11 -10.79
CA LYS A 15 -22.76 18.02 -10.19
C LYS A 15 -23.88 18.29 -11.20
N TYR A 16 -23.68 17.91 -12.46
CA TYR A 16 -24.74 17.97 -13.45
C TYR A 16 -25.86 16.99 -13.11
N VAL A 17 -27.08 17.36 -13.47
CA VAL A 17 -28.23 16.47 -13.37
C VAL A 17 -28.09 15.41 -14.46
N LEU A 18 -27.98 14.15 -14.03
CA LEU A 18 -27.96 13.01 -14.92
C LEU A 18 -29.40 12.49 -15.05
N THR A 19 -29.84 12.27 -16.29
CA THR A 19 -31.11 11.61 -16.58
C THR A 19 -30.87 10.43 -17.52
N GLU A 20 -31.55 9.33 -17.27
CA GLU A 20 -31.48 8.14 -18.10
C GLU A 20 -32.66 8.14 -19.08
N VAL A 21 -32.36 8.01 -20.38
CA VAL A 21 -33.38 7.89 -21.41
C VAL A 21 -33.50 6.42 -21.79
N PRO A 22 -34.68 5.79 -21.60
CA PRO A 22 -34.83 4.38 -21.93
C PRO A 22 -34.67 4.15 -23.43
N ILE A 23 -33.87 3.14 -23.78
CA ILE A 23 -33.65 2.71 -25.16
C ILE A 23 -34.04 1.24 -25.34
N ASN A 24 -34.63 0.91 -26.49
CA ASN A 24 -34.89 -0.47 -26.86
C ASN A 24 -33.58 -1.12 -27.35
N TYR A 25 -32.99 -1.95 -26.49
CA TYR A 25 -31.76 -2.66 -26.82
C TYR A 25 -32.02 -3.72 -27.90
N ARG A 26 -31.33 -3.60 -29.05
CA ARG A 26 -31.46 -4.54 -30.16
C ARG A 26 -30.30 -5.52 -30.17
N LYS A 27 -30.55 -6.75 -30.63
CA LYS A 27 -29.51 -7.76 -30.81
C LYS A 27 -28.40 -7.20 -31.71
N ARG A 28 -27.14 -7.30 -31.25
CA ARG A 28 -25.97 -6.86 -32.01
C ARG A 28 -25.93 -7.59 -33.36
N LYS A 29 -25.81 -6.83 -34.45
CA LYS A 29 -25.54 -7.36 -35.79
C LYS A 29 -24.02 -7.27 -36.04
N GLY A 30 -23.41 -8.39 -36.44
CA GLY A 30 -21.97 -8.49 -36.73
C GLY A 30 -21.10 -8.98 -35.57
N VAL A 31 -19.82 -9.24 -35.87
CA VAL A 31 -18.82 -9.71 -34.91
C VAL A 31 -18.38 -8.60 -33.95
N SER A 32 -17.99 -8.99 -32.74
CA SER A 32 -17.49 -8.03 -31.76
C SER A 32 -16.18 -7.40 -32.23
N LYS A 33 -16.15 -6.07 -32.25
CA LYS A 33 -14.91 -5.28 -32.47
C LYS A 33 -14.11 -5.06 -31.17
N LEU A 34 -14.61 -5.57 -30.04
CA LEU A 34 -14.00 -5.37 -28.72
C LEU A 34 -13.00 -6.46 -28.41
N LEU A 35 -11.90 -6.06 -27.81
CA LEU A 35 -10.90 -6.96 -27.24
C LEU A 35 -11.15 -7.03 -25.74
N PRO A 36 -11.79 -8.09 -25.22
CA PRO A 36 -12.35 -8.09 -23.85
C PRO A 36 -11.32 -7.71 -22.78
N MET A 37 -10.12 -8.28 -22.86
CA MET A 37 -9.05 -8.03 -21.88
C MET A 37 -8.37 -6.67 -22.08
N GLY A 38 -8.06 -6.31 -23.33
CA GLY A 38 -7.39 -5.03 -23.62
C GLY A 38 -8.28 -3.83 -23.30
N ASP A 39 -9.57 -3.91 -23.65
CA ASP A 39 -10.54 -2.87 -23.35
C ASP A 39 -10.85 -2.80 -21.85
N ALA A 40 -10.96 -3.93 -21.15
CA ALA A 40 -11.13 -3.96 -19.70
C ALA A 40 -9.93 -3.38 -18.95
N TRP A 41 -8.70 -3.73 -19.36
CA TRP A 41 -7.48 -3.19 -18.75
C TRP A 41 -7.37 -1.67 -18.94
N ARG A 42 -7.68 -1.18 -20.14
CA ARG A 42 -7.72 0.25 -20.43
C ARG A 42 -8.77 0.96 -19.59
N HIS A 43 -9.94 0.36 -19.43
CA HIS A 43 -11.00 0.93 -18.59
C HIS A 43 -10.62 0.91 -17.10
N LEU A 44 -9.97 -0.15 -16.61
CA LEU A 44 -9.45 -0.24 -15.24
C LEU A 44 -8.40 0.85 -14.98
N ARG A 45 -7.45 1.05 -15.89
CA ARG A 45 -6.46 2.14 -15.83
C ARG A 45 -7.15 3.51 -15.75
N PHE A 46 -8.18 3.72 -16.56
CA PHE A 46 -9.00 4.93 -16.49
C PHE A 46 -9.67 5.09 -15.12
N LEU A 47 -10.31 4.03 -14.59
CA LEU A 47 -10.94 4.08 -13.27
C LEU A 47 -9.93 4.34 -12.14
N LEU A 48 -8.72 3.77 -12.24
CA LEU A 48 -7.62 4.02 -11.31
C LEU A 48 -7.15 5.47 -11.35
N LEU A 49 -7.18 6.14 -12.51
CA LEU A 49 -6.89 7.58 -12.59
C LEU A 49 -7.97 8.43 -11.91
N PHE A 50 -9.24 8.02 -11.99
CA PHE A 50 -10.37 8.79 -11.44
C PHE A 50 -10.71 8.48 -9.99
N SER A 51 -10.37 7.28 -9.49
CA SER A 51 -10.62 6.84 -8.12
C SER A 51 -9.54 5.88 -7.61
N PRO A 52 -8.27 6.33 -7.54
CA PRO A 52 -7.13 5.47 -7.20
C PRO A 52 -7.24 4.86 -5.79
N GLY A 53 -7.85 5.60 -4.86
CA GLY A 53 -7.83 5.27 -3.45
C GLY A 53 -8.47 3.92 -3.12
N LEU A 54 -9.65 3.60 -3.66
CA LEU A 54 -10.38 2.40 -3.24
C LEU A 54 -9.69 1.09 -3.63
N PHE A 55 -9.06 1.05 -4.81
CA PHE A 55 -8.47 -0.18 -5.33
C PHE A 55 -7.22 -0.61 -4.55
N PHE A 56 -6.40 0.34 -4.10
CA PHE A 56 -5.18 0.03 -3.36
C PHE A 56 -5.37 0.11 -1.84
N THR A 57 -6.20 1.03 -1.34
CA THR A 57 -6.38 1.21 0.12
C THR A 57 -7.01 0.00 0.77
N LEU A 58 -8.11 -0.53 0.22
CA LEU A 58 -8.85 -1.61 0.86
C LEU A 58 -8.05 -2.91 0.99
N PRO A 59 -7.41 -3.44 -0.08
CA PRO A 59 -6.51 -4.58 0.07
C PRO A 59 -5.26 -4.23 0.90
N GLY A 60 -4.75 -3.00 0.81
CA GLY A 60 -3.60 -2.55 1.62
C GLY A 60 -3.87 -2.59 3.12
N ILE A 61 -5.01 -2.04 3.58
CA ILE A 61 -5.44 -2.10 4.98
C ILE A 61 -5.64 -3.56 5.40
N PHE A 62 -6.33 -4.36 4.59
CA PHE A 62 -6.58 -5.76 4.91
C PHE A 62 -5.28 -6.55 5.11
N LEU A 63 -4.32 -6.43 4.17
CA LEU A 63 -3.03 -7.10 4.24
C LEU A 63 -2.18 -6.57 5.41
N PHE A 64 -2.15 -5.26 5.63
CA PHE A 64 -1.43 -4.70 6.78
C PHE A 64 -1.98 -5.23 8.10
N MET A 65 -3.31 -5.26 8.28
CA MET A 65 -3.94 -5.70 9.53
C MET A 65 -3.73 -7.19 9.78
N ILE A 66 -3.96 -8.06 8.78
CA ILE A 66 -3.75 -9.50 8.95
C ILE A 66 -2.28 -9.84 9.17
N GLY A 67 -1.38 -9.16 8.44
CA GLY A 67 0.06 -9.27 8.62
C GLY A 67 0.50 -8.81 10.01
N ALA A 68 0.01 -7.67 10.48
CA ALA A 68 0.33 -7.12 11.79
C ALA A 68 -0.12 -8.03 12.93
N VAL A 69 -1.34 -8.56 12.86
CA VAL A 69 -1.85 -9.54 13.84
C VAL A 69 -1.00 -10.80 13.81
N GLY A 70 -0.75 -11.39 12.64
CA GLY A 70 0.08 -12.58 12.52
C GLY A 70 1.51 -12.37 13.02
N PHE A 71 2.10 -11.22 12.74
CA PHE A 71 3.45 -10.86 13.15
C PHE A 71 3.52 -10.64 14.67
N MET A 72 2.55 -9.94 15.27
CA MET A 72 2.50 -9.74 16.72
C MET A 72 2.31 -11.05 17.49
N LEU A 73 1.52 -11.98 16.95
CA LEU A 73 1.30 -13.29 17.58
C LEU A 73 2.53 -14.21 17.47
N THR A 74 3.24 -14.17 16.33
CA THR A 74 4.40 -15.05 16.09
C THR A 74 5.74 -14.44 16.52
N ALA A 75 5.89 -13.13 16.63
CA ALA A 75 7.18 -12.49 16.91
C ALA A 75 7.77 -12.85 18.30
N PRO A 76 6.98 -13.08 19.37
CA PRO A 76 7.54 -13.48 20.67
C PRO A 76 7.89 -14.97 20.74
N ALA A 77 7.01 -15.85 20.26
CA ALA A 77 7.11 -17.30 20.42
C ALA A 77 6.24 -18.04 19.39
N PRO A 78 6.46 -19.35 19.16
CA PRO A 78 5.52 -20.18 18.41
C PRO A 78 4.15 -20.17 19.09
N PHE A 79 3.08 -20.15 18.30
CA PHE A 79 1.72 -20.25 18.82
C PHE A 79 0.95 -21.38 18.14
N TYR A 80 -0.01 -21.96 18.86
CA TYR A 80 -0.76 -23.13 18.38
C TYR A 80 -2.24 -22.78 18.18
N ILE A 81 -2.81 -23.22 17.06
CA ILE A 81 -4.27 -23.29 16.87
C ILE A 81 -4.64 -24.76 16.71
N GLY A 82 -5.20 -25.35 17.76
CA GLY A 82 -5.47 -26.78 17.81
C GLY A 82 -4.16 -27.58 17.69
N LYS A 83 -3.99 -28.30 16.58
CA LYS A 83 -2.78 -29.10 16.28
C LYS A 83 -1.79 -28.39 15.35
N ALA A 84 -2.15 -27.24 14.79
CA ALA A 84 -1.29 -26.51 13.88
C ALA A 84 -0.36 -25.59 14.66
N GLU A 85 0.94 -25.72 14.41
CA GLU A 85 1.99 -24.85 14.95
C GLU A 85 2.30 -23.71 13.97
N PHE A 86 2.28 -22.48 14.48
CA PHE A 86 2.64 -21.28 13.74
C PHE A 86 3.93 -20.72 14.31
N ASP A 87 4.98 -20.85 13.52
CA ASP A 87 6.35 -20.59 13.94
C ASP A 87 7.06 -19.60 12.98
N VAL A 88 8.37 -19.78 12.77
CA VAL A 88 9.23 -18.87 12.00
C VAL A 88 8.73 -18.68 10.56
N HIS A 89 8.23 -19.74 9.91
CA HIS A 89 7.67 -19.63 8.56
C HIS A 89 6.46 -18.69 8.51
N THR A 90 5.57 -18.79 9.51
CA THR A 90 4.42 -17.89 9.63
C THR A 90 4.86 -16.47 9.92
N LEU A 91 5.88 -16.27 10.77
CA LEU A 91 6.44 -14.95 11.03
C LEU A 91 7.00 -14.30 9.77
N SER A 92 7.74 -15.05 8.93
CA SER A 92 8.25 -14.56 7.65
C SER A 92 7.12 -14.13 6.72
N VAL A 93 6.09 -14.97 6.56
CA VAL A 93 4.92 -14.65 5.73
C VAL A 93 4.17 -13.44 6.27
N ALA A 94 3.98 -13.35 7.59
CA ALA A 94 3.33 -12.21 8.22
C ALA A 94 4.11 -10.91 7.97
N GLY A 95 5.44 -10.93 8.12
CA GLY A 95 6.31 -9.79 7.81
C GLY A 95 6.21 -9.34 6.35
N MET A 96 6.27 -10.28 5.40
CA MET A 96 6.07 -9.99 3.97
C MET A 96 4.68 -9.40 3.69
N THR A 97 3.65 -9.91 4.37
CA THR A 97 2.27 -9.43 4.22
C THR A 97 2.12 -7.99 4.73
N ILE A 98 2.78 -7.64 5.83
CA ILE A 98 2.86 -6.25 6.31
C ILE A 98 3.51 -5.36 5.26
N LEU A 99 4.69 -5.73 4.74
CA LEU A 99 5.41 -4.96 3.73
C LEU A 99 4.56 -4.75 2.48
N LEU A 100 3.88 -5.79 1.98
CA LEU A 100 2.96 -5.67 0.86
C LEU A 100 1.77 -4.75 1.17
N GLY A 101 1.20 -4.85 2.37
CA GLY A 101 0.13 -3.98 2.83
C GLY A 101 0.53 -2.50 2.82
N VAL A 102 1.69 -2.19 3.41
CA VAL A 102 2.25 -0.82 3.44
C VAL A 102 2.55 -0.34 2.02
N GLN A 103 3.11 -1.17 1.14
CA GLN A 103 3.38 -0.81 -0.25
C GLN A 103 2.11 -0.40 -1.01
N LEU A 104 1.01 -1.13 -0.83
CA LEU A 104 -0.27 -0.77 -1.44
C LEU A 104 -0.84 0.53 -0.86
N LEU A 105 -0.72 0.74 0.45
CA LEU A 105 -1.15 1.98 1.09
C LEU A 105 -0.33 3.19 0.60
N SER A 106 0.99 3.03 0.48
CA SER A 106 1.90 4.02 -0.08
C SER A 106 1.52 4.37 -1.52
N LEU A 107 1.27 3.37 -2.38
CA LEU A 107 0.82 3.58 -3.76
C LEU A 107 -0.53 4.29 -3.83
N SER A 108 -1.47 3.94 -2.95
CA SER A 108 -2.76 4.63 -2.84
C SER A 108 -2.57 6.11 -2.53
N LEU A 109 -1.70 6.41 -1.56
CA LEU A 109 -1.39 7.76 -1.13
C LEU A 109 -0.72 8.56 -2.25
N PHE A 110 0.29 7.99 -2.93
CA PHE A 110 0.96 8.64 -4.06
C PHE A 110 0.01 8.94 -5.21
N ALA A 111 -0.82 7.97 -5.59
CA ALA A 111 -1.81 8.16 -6.64
C ALA A 111 -2.82 9.24 -6.26
N ARG A 112 -3.17 9.35 -4.97
CA ARG A 112 -4.06 10.40 -4.47
C ARG A 112 -3.43 11.78 -4.49
N VAL A 113 -2.17 11.91 -4.06
CA VAL A 113 -1.41 13.17 -4.15
C VAL A 113 -1.29 13.62 -5.60
N TYR A 114 -0.94 12.70 -6.51
CA TYR A 114 -0.87 13.00 -7.94
C TYR A 114 -2.23 13.47 -8.50
N ALA A 115 -3.33 12.80 -8.16
CA ALA A 115 -4.66 13.21 -8.58
C ALA A 115 -5.02 14.61 -8.04
N LYS A 116 -4.67 14.91 -6.79
CA LYS A 116 -4.96 16.20 -6.14
C LYS A 116 -4.15 17.35 -6.74
N TYR A 117 -2.83 17.20 -6.87
CA TYR A 117 -1.93 18.30 -7.25
C TYR A 117 -1.71 18.40 -8.77
N SER A 118 -1.56 17.28 -9.47
CA SER A 118 -1.31 17.29 -10.92
C SER A 118 -2.60 17.35 -11.74
N LEU A 119 -3.63 16.60 -11.33
CA LEU A 119 -4.92 16.54 -12.05
C LEU A 119 -5.98 17.50 -11.50
N LYS A 120 -5.70 18.19 -10.38
CA LYS A 120 -6.64 19.10 -9.68
C LYS A 120 -7.96 18.42 -9.30
N LEU A 121 -7.89 17.14 -8.97
CA LEU A 121 -9.06 16.33 -8.59
C LEU A 121 -9.13 16.25 -7.06
N THR A 122 -10.04 17.01 -6.46
CA THR A 122 -10.29 16.99 -5.01
C THR A 122 -11.60 16.27 -4.68
N LYS A 123 -11.63 15.52 -3.58
CA LYS A 123 -12.83 14.78 -3.12
C LYS A 123 -13.18 15.07 -1.66
N ASN A 124 -12.29 15.76 -0.91
CA ASN A 124 -12.44 16.10 0.52
C ASN A 124 -12.77 14.86 1.37
N ASP A 125 -11.94 13.82 1.28
CA ASP A 125 -12.06 12.60 2.09
C ASP A 125 -10.90 12.45 3.09
N PHE A 126 -10.91 11.37 3.88
CA PHE A 126 -9.90 11.09 4.91
C PHE A 126 -8.47 11.09 4.36
N LEU A 127 -8.25 10.61 3.13
CA LEU A 127 -6.91 10.62 2.53
C LEU A 127 -6.46 12.04 2.22
N ASP A 128 -7.35 12.92 1.75
CA ASP A 128 -7.02 14.33 1.55
C ASP A 128 -6.65 15.00 2.88
N PHE A 129 -7.32 14.66 4.00
CA PHE A 129 -6.96 15.14 5.35
C PHE A 129 -5.57 14.67 5.79
N VAL A 130 -5.24 13.38 5.57
CA VAL A 130 -3.91 12.83 5.87
C VAL A 130 -2.84 13.55 5.05
N ILE A 131 -3.08 13.74 3.75
CA ILE A 131 -2.15 14.44 2.84
C ILE A 131 -1.91 15.88 3.29
N ASP A 132 -2.95 16.59 3.70
CA ASP A 132 -2.83 18.01 4.07
C ASP A 132 -2.09 18.23 5.39
N ARG A 133 -2.14 17.27 6.31
CA ARG A 133 -1.44 17.30 7.59
C ARG A 133 -0.07 16.62 7.58
N PHE A 134 0.24 15.87 6.52
CA PHE A 134 1.53 15.22 6.38
C PHE A 134 2.65 16.25 6.23
N GLN A 135 3.71 16.07 7.01
CA GLN A 135 4.96 16.82 6.92
C GLN A 135 6.10 15.84 6.63
N LEU A 136 6.99 16.20 5.71
CA LEU A 136 8.13 15.38 5.33
C LEU A 136 8.96 14.98 6.56
N GLU A 137 9.21 15.92 7.48
CA GLU A 137 10.01 15.69 8.69
C GLU A 137 9.39 14.65 9.62
N GLN A 138 8.06 14.51 9.63
CA GLN A 138 7.39 13.48 10.44
C GLN A 138 7.63 12.09 9.83
N GLY A 139 7.48 11.97 8.51
CA GLY A 139 7.74 10.73 7.78
C GLY A 139 9.20 10.28 7.86
N LEU A 140 10.14 11.21 7.70
CA LEU A 140 11.58 10.93 7.84
C LEU A 140 11.94 10.48 9.25
N ARG A 141 11.41 11.15 10.28
CA ARG A 141 11.64 10.73 11.67
C ARG A 141 11.06 9.35 11.95
N ALA A 142 9.83 9.08 11.53
CA ALA A 142 9.20 7.78 11.72
C ALA A 142 9.99 6.66 11.02
N GLY A 143 10.38 6.86 9.75
CA GLY A 143 11.16 5.89 8.99
C GLY A 143 12.56 5.67 9.56
N ALA A 144 13.24 6.74 10.01
CA ALA A 144 14.54 6.64 10.67
C ALA A 144 14.47 5.88 12.00
N ILE A 145 13.48 6.18 12.85
CA ILE A 145 13.28 5.49 14.13
C ILE A 145 13.04 3.99 13.91
N LEU A 146 12.14 3.62 12.98
CA LEU A 146 11.90 2.22 12.63
C LEU A 146 13.16 1.50 12.13
N SER A 147 13.92 2.16 11.24
CA SER A 147 15.16 1.61 10.69
C SER A 147 16.21 1.41 11.77
N ILE A 148 16.40 2.39 12.66
CA ILE A 148 17.35 2.33 13.77
C ILE A 148 16.97 1.21 14.75
N MET A 149 15.67 1.03 15.06
CA MET A 149 15.22 -0.09 15.90
C MET A 149 15.58 -1.44 15.27
N GLY A 150 15.32 -1.62 13.97
CA GLY A 150 15.66 -2.86 13.27
C GLY A 150 17.17 -3.11 13.19
N ILE A 151 17.97 -2.07 12.93
CA ILE A 151 19.44 -2.14 12.99
C ILE A 151 19.92 -2.51 14.39
N GLY A 152 19.31 -1.95 15.43
CA GLY A 152 19.61 -2.27 16.83
C GLY A 152 19.38 -3.75 17.13
N VAL A 153 18.27 -4.32 16.67
CA VAL A 153 17.97 -5.76 16.83
C VAL A 153 19.02 -6.62 16.12
N LEU A 154 19.33 -6.34 14.85
CA LEU A 154 20.33 -7.10 14.10
C LEU A 154 21.74 -6.94 14.66
N GLY A 155 22.10 -5.73 15.10
CA GLY A 155 23.35 -5.43 15.77
C GLY A 155 23.49 -6.23 17.06
N TRP A 156 22.43 -6.29 17.88
CA TRP A 156 22.39 -7.11 19.09
C TRP A 156 22.60 -8.60 18.78
N VAL A 157 21.90 -9.15 17.77
CA VAL A 157 22.08 -10.55 17.33
C VAL A 157 23.53 -10.79 16.89
N THR A 158 24.11 -9.87 16.12
CA THR A 158 25.47 -9.98 15.57
C THR A 158 26.52 -9.93 16.69
N ILE A 159 26.39 -9.00 17.63
CA ILE A 159 27.31 -8.89 18.77
C ILE A 159 27.23 -10.14 19.64
N ARG A 160 26.02 -10.62 19.94
CA ARG A 160 25.83 -11.85 20.73
C ARG A 160 26.46 -13.07 20.06
N TRP A 161 26.29 -13.19 18.74
CA TRP A 161 26.90 -14.25 17.94
C TRP A 161 28.44 -14.19 17.95
N MET A 162 29.01 -12.99 17.84
CA MET A 162 30.45 -12.75 17.91
C MET A 162 31.02 -13.11 19.29
N LEU A 163 30.38 -12.64 20.36
CA LEU A 163 30.81 -12.91 21.75
C LEU A 163 30.73 -14.41 22.11
N ALA A 164 29.82 -15.16 21.48
CA ALA A 164 29.71 -16.61 21.65
C ALA A 164 30.76 -17.41 20.86
N GLY A 165 31.64 -16.76 20.09
CA GLY A 165 32.68 -17.42 19.31
C GLY A 165 32.20 -17.96 17.96
N PHE A 166 31.24 -17.28 17.33
CA PHE A 166 30.69 -17.65 16.01
C PHE A 166 30.06 -19.06 15.91
N PRO A 167 29.20 -19.48 16.87
CA PRO A 167 28.49 -20.74 16.76
C PRO A 167 27.47 -20.71 15.60
N ASN A 168 26.79 -21.83 15.33
CA ASN A 168 25.66 -21.80 14.38
C ASN A 168 24.60 -20.78 14.85
N LEU A 169 24.22 -19.85 13.97
CA LEU A 169 23.28 -18.78 14.29
C LEU A 169 21.86 -19.34 14.41
N SER A 170 21.40 -19.53 15.65
CA SER A 170 20.05 -20.05 15.97
C SER A 170 18.98 -18.95 16.13
N GLU A 171 19.39 -17.68 16.16
CA GLU A 171 18.54 -16.52 16.45
C GLU A 171 17.73 -16.05 15.23
N ILE A 172 16.97 -16.94 14.60
CA ILE A 172 16.26 -16.67 13.33
C ILE A 172 15.13 -15.65 13.53
N ARG A 173 14.41 -15.73 14.64
CA ARG A 173 13.25 -14.88 14.92
C ARG A 173 13.62 -13.38 15.03
N PRO A 174 14.58 -12.97 15.88
CA PRO A 174 14.98 -11.56 15.96
C PRO A 174 15.61 -11.06 14.66
N VAL A 175 16.25 -11.94 13.86
CA VAL A 175 16.72 -11.56 12.52
C VAL A 175 15.55 -11.15 11.62
N ILE A 176 14.50 -11.97 11.53
CA ILE A 176 13.31 -11.63 10.72
C ILE A 176 12.67 -10.33 11.22
N VAL A 177 12.51 -10.18 12.54
CA VAL A 177 11.92 -8.97 13.12
C VAL A 177 12.76 -7.74 12.78
N GLY A 178 14.08 -7.79 12.98
CA GLY A 178 14.99 -6.71 12.65
C GLY A 178 14.93 -6.33 11.17
N THR A 179 14.94 -7.32 10.26
CA THR A 179 14.84 -7.08 8.82
C THR A 179 13.52 -6.43 8.42
N VAL A 180 12.38 -6.87 8.95
CA VAL A 180 11.07 -6.26 8.66
C VAL A 180 11.02 -4.80 9.12
N PHE A 181 11.55 -4.50 10.32
CA PHE A 181 11.60 -3.12 10.82
C PHE A 181 12.49 -2.21 9.96
N ILE A 182 13.64 -2.71 9.49
CA ILE A 182 14.51 -1.97 8.56
C ILE A 182 13.77 -1.69 7.26
N LEU A 183 13.15 -2.71 6.66
CA LEU A 183 12.47 -2.55 5.37
C LEU A 183 11.27 -1.61 5.48
N LEU A 184 10.46 -1.74 6.54
CA LEU A 184 9.36 -0.80 6.81
C LEU A 184 9.85 0.63 7.04
N GLY A 185 10.91 0.78 7.83
CA GLY A 185 11.50 2.09 8.09
C GLY A 185 12.02 2.75 6.80
N ALA A 186 12.71 1.99 5.95
CA ALA A 186 13.18 2.46 4.66
C ALA A 186 12.02 2.82 3.73
N GLU A 187 10.98 1.99 3.65
CA GLU A 187 9.80 2.26 2.82
C GLU A 187 9.09 3.55 3.23
N VAL A 188 8.88 3.76 4.53
CA VAL A 188 8.30 5.00 5.05
C VAL A 188 9.22 6.20 4.77
N PHE A 189 10.53 6.05 4.99
CA PHE A 189 11.51 7.12 4.78
C PHE A 189 11.55 7.58 3.32
N PHE A 190 11.77 6.66 2.38
CA PHE A 190 11.83 6.97 0.96
C PHE A 190 10.46 7.33 0.38
N GLY A 191 9.40 6.69 0.86
CA GLY A 191 8.03 7.03 0.49
C GLY A 191 7.66 8.47 0.88
N SER A 192 8.14 8.94 2.02
CA SER A 192 7.94 10.32 2.47
C SER A 192 8.60 11.34 1.55
N PHE A 193 9.84 11.08 1.12
CA PHE A 193 10.52 11.90 0.11
C PHE A 193 9.75 11.92 -1.21
N PHE A 194 9.33 10.76 -1.70
CA PHE A 194 8.59 10.66 -2.96
C PHE A 194 7.26 11.42 -2.90
N LEU A 195 6.55 11.35 -1.77
CA LEU A 195 5.31 12.09 -1.55
C LEU A 195 5.54 13.61 -1.60
N SER A 196 6.59 14.11 -0.94
CA SER A 196 6.94 15.54 -0.96
C SER A 196 7.28 16.02 -2.38
N PHE A 197 8.00 15.21 -3.17
CA PHE A 197 8.25 15.52 -4.59
C PHE A 197 6.97 15.62 -5.42
N LEU A 198 5.99 14.73 -5.20
CA LEU A 198 4.70 14.79 -5.89
C LEU A 198 3.85 16.01 -5.50
N ARG A 199 4.00 16.51 -4.28
CA ARG A 199 3.32 17.73 -3.80
C ARG A 199 3.94 19.01 -4.40
N GLY A 200 5.20 18.95 -4.83
CA GLY A 200 5.91 20.08 -5.43
C GLY A 200 6.50 21.06 -4.41
N GLU A 201 6.76 20.63 -3.18
CA GLU A 201 7.33 21.44 -2.08
C GLU A 201 8.82 21.85 -2.28
N GLY A 202 9.33 21.78 -3.51
CA GLY A 202 10.69 22.19 -3.89
C GLY A 202 10.77 23.59 -4.51
N LYS A 203 9.79 24.46 -4.25
CA LYS A 203 9.77 25.89 -4.62
C LYS A 203 9.25 26.75 -3.49
#